data_AF-A0A0F9SFZ5-F1
#
_entry.id   AF-A0A0F9SFZ5-F1
#
_cell.length_a   1.000
_cell.length_b   1.000
_cell.length_c   1.000
_cell.angle_alpha   90.00
_cell.angle_beta   90.00
_cell.angle_gamma   90.00
#
_symmetry.space_group_name_H-M   'P 1'
#
loop_
_entity.id
_entity.type
_entity.pdbx_description
1 polymer ?
#
loop_
_entity_poly.entity_id
_entity_poly.type
_entity_poly.pdbx_seq_one_letter_code
_entity_poly.pdbx_strand_id
1 'polypeptide(L)' 'MGKWSKRNDNRRRLSQAAHLIDNAIEHLMIIHKSYPEGYEKHQRVLQVYAVALDDLKQEIEGYRADI' A
#
# COMPACT_ATOMS: atom_id res chain seq x y z
N MET A 1 11.09 5.20 29.88
CA MET A 1 10.04 5.14 28.86
C MET A 1 10.02 3.75 28.23
N GLY A 2 9.06 2.92 28.63
CA GLY A 2 9.11 1.45 28.49
C GLY A 2 8.69 0.91 27.11
N LYS A 3 9.03 -0.37 26.85
CA LYS A 3 8.75 -1.13 25.62
C LYS A 3 7.31 -0.98 25.09
N TRP A 4 6.33 -0.78 25.98
CA TRP A 4 4.93 -0.55 25.65
C TRP A 4 4.67 0.73 24.83
N SER A 5 5.43 1.81 25.11
CA SER A 5 5.35 3.06 24.35
C SER A 5 5.88 2.89 22.92
N LYS A 6 6.95 2.12 22.73
CA LYS A 6 7.50 1.78 21.40
C LYS A 6 6.57 0.88 20.61
N ARG A 7 5.92 -0.09 21.27
CA ARG A 7 4.92 -1.00 20.66
C ARG A 7 3.74 -0.23 20.07
N ASN A 8 3.15 0.69 20.85
CA ASN A 8 2.04 1.53 20.40
C ASN A 8 2.46 2.50 19.28
N ASP A 9 3.65 3.09 19.34
CA ASP A 9 4.14 3.98 18.29
C ASP A 9 4.39 3.22 16.97
N ASN A 10 4.95 2.02 17.03
CA ASN A 10 5.09 1.15 15.86
C ASN A 10 3.74 0.76 15.27
N ARG A 11 2.75 0.40 16.11
CA ARG A 11 1.38 0.10 15.64
C ARG A 11 0.77 1.27 14.87
N ARG A 12 0.96 2.50 15.37
CA ARG A 12 0.51 3.73 14.69
C ARG A 12 1.25 3.96 13.36
N ARG A 13 2.57 3.79 13.33
CA ARG A 13 3.37 3.95 12.11
C ARG A 13 3.00 2.94 11.04
N LEU A 14 2.72 1.69 11.42
CA LEU A 14 2.25 0.65 10.50
C LEU A 14 0.87 1.02 9.91
N SER A 15 -0.06 1.51 10.72
CA SER A 15 -1.34 2.03 10.20
C SER A 15 -1.15 3.19 9.21
N GLN A 16 -0.23 4.11 9.50
CA GLN A 16 0.08 5.22 8.59
C GLN A 16 0.68 4.71 7.27
N ALA A 17 1.60 3.74 7.34
CA ALA A 17 2.20 3.15 6.15
C ALA A 17 1.16 2.44 5.27
N ALA A 18 0.27 1.64 5.86
CA ALA A 18 -0.82 0.98 5.14
C ALA A 18 -1.72 2.00 4.41
N HIS A 19 -2.09 3.10 5.08
CA HIS A 19 -2.90 4.15 4.46
C HIS A 19 -2.19 4.87 3.31
N LEU A 20 -0.88 5.13 3.44
CA LEU A 20 -0.10 5.73 2.36
C LEU A 20 0.00 4.80 1.14
N ILE A 21 0.07 3.49 1.38
CA ILE A 21 0.07 2.49 0.31
C ILE A 21 -1.29 2.45 -0.39
N ASP A 22 -2.40 2.48 0.34
CA ASP A 22 -3.76 2.58 -0.25
C ASP A 22 -3.88 3.79 -1.20
N ASN A 23 -3.43 4.96 -0.75
CA ASN A 23 -3.47 6.17 -1.57
C ASN A 23 -2.60 6.02 -2.84
N ALA A 24 -1.43 5.38 -2.73
CA ALA A 24 -0.59 5.10 -3.88
C ALA A 24 -1.27 4.15 -4.89
N ILE A 25 -1.93 3.10 -4.41
CA ILE A 25 -2.71 2.16 -5.24
C ILE A 25 -3.82 2.92 -5.98
N GLU A 26 -4.58 3.77 -5.28
CA GLU A 26 -5.64 4.57 -5.89
C GLU A 26 -5.11 5.44 -7.04
N HIS A 27 -4.00 6.15 -6.82
CA HIS A 27 -3.37 6.96 -7.87
C HIS A 27 -2.90 6.12 -9.06
N LEU A 28 -2.28 4.95 -8.82
CA LEU A 28 -1.87 4.05 -9.91
C LEU A 28 -3.08 3.56 -10.73
N MET A 29 -4.20 3.26 -10.08
CA MET A 29 -5.42 2.81 -10.74
C MET A 29 -6.12 3.92 -11.52
N ILE A 30 -6.07 5.17 -11.05
CA ILE A 30 -6.55 6.33 -11.81
C ILE A 30 -5.74 6.49 -13.10
N ILE A 31 -4.40 6.42 -13.01
CA ILE A 31 -3.52 6.54 -14.18
C ILE A 31 -3.71 5.36 -15.13
N HIS A 32 -3.83 4.14 -14.60
CA HIS A 32 -4.11 2.94 -15.38
C HIS A 32 -5.36 3.12 -16.25
N LYS A 33 -6.45 3.65 -15.68
CA LYS A 33 -7.72 3.88 -16.36
C LYS A 33 -7.71 5.07 -17.33
N SER A 34 -6.75 5.99 -17.22
CA SER A 34 -6.68 7.19 -18.06
C SER A 34 -5.84 7.00 -19.32
N TYR A 35 -5.07 5.92 -19.43
CA TYR A 35 -4.31 5.62 -20.65
C TYR A 35 -5.25 5.35 -21.85
N PRO A 36 -4.93 5.92 -23.04
CA PRO A 36 -5.66 5.62 -24.27
C PRO A 36 -5.31 4.23 -24.81
N GLU A 37 -6.08 3.77 -25.80
CA GLU A 37 -5.80 2.53 -26.53
C GLU A 37 -4.38 2.53 -27.14
N GLY A 38 -3.71 1.37 -27.17
CA GLY A 38 -2.33 1.20 -27.64
C GLY A 38 -1.25 1.35 -26.55
N TYR A 39 -1.64 1.61 -25.29
CA TYR A 39 -0.73 1.75 -24.14
C TYR A 39 -0.85 0.57 -23.14
N GLU A 40 -1.28 -0.60 -23.60
CA GLU A 40 -1.60 -1.75 -22.75
C GLU A 40 -0.41 -2.21 -21.90
N LYS A 41 0.82 -2.07 -22.40
CA LYS A 41 2.03 -2.37 -21.63
C LYS A 41 2.18 -1.47 -20.41
N HIS A 42 1.90 -0.17 -20.54
CA HIS A 42 1.98 0.78 -19.43
C HIS A 42 0.87 0.52 -18.41
N GLN A 43 -0.35 0.30 -18.91
CA GLN A 43 -1.49 -0.11 -18.06
C GLN A 43 -1.16 -1.37 -17.26
N ARG A 44 -0.55 -2.38 -17.91
CA ARG A 44 -0.17 -3.62 -17.26
C ARG A 44 0.88 -3.41 -16.17
N VAL A 45 1.88 -2.58 -16.42
CA VAL A 45 2.91 -2.24 -15.41
C VAL A 45 2.27 -1.62 -14.17
N LEU A 46 1.40 -0.62 -14.34
CA LEU A 46 0.71 0.02 -13.22
C LEU A 46 -0.16 -0.96 -12.43
N GLN A 47 -0.88 -1.85 -13.13
CA GLN A 47 -1.69 -2.88 -12.49
C GLN A 47 -0.84 -3.85 -11.66
N VAL A 48 0.30 -4.30 -12.19
CA VAL A 48 1.22 -5.21 -11.48
C VAL A 48 1.77 -4.57 -10.22
N TYR A 49 2.19 -3.31 -10.28
CA TYR A 49 2.65 -2.59 -9.09
C TYR A 49 1.53 -2.34 -8.08
N ALA A 50 0.31 -2.02 -8.53
CA ALA A 50 -0.84 -1.86 -7.64
C ALA A 50 -1.14 -3.15 -6.86
N VAL A 51 -1.06 -4.32 -7.51
CA VAL A 51 -1.21 -5.63 -6.84
C VAL A 51 -0.09 -5.87 -5.83
N ALA A 52 1.16 -5.66 -6.21
CA ALA A 52 2.30 -5.86 -5.30
C ALA A 52 2.25 -4.93 -4.07
N LEU A 53 1.72 -3.71 -4.23
CA LEU A 53 1.48 -2.80 -3.13
C LEU A 53 0.34 -3.25 -2.22
N ASP A 54 -0.74 -3.81 -2.78
CA ASP A 54 -1.85 -4.33 -1.98
C ASP A 54 -1.40 -5.52 -1.12
N ASP A 55 -0.59 -6.42 -1.68
CA ASP A 55 0.01 -7.54 -0.94
C ASP A 55 0.87 -7.02 0.24
N LEU A 56 1.74 -6.03 -0.03
CA LEU A 56 2.56 -5.40 1.02
C LEU A 56 1.70 -4.75 2.12
N LYS A 57 0.60 -4.09 1.74
CA LYS A 57 -0.34 -3.49 2.69
C LYS A 57 -0.94 -4.56 3.60
N GLN A 58 -1.42 -5.67 3.03
CA GLN A 58 -2.02 -6.77 3.80
C GLN A 58 -1.02 -7.35 4.80
N GLU A 59 0.25 -7.53 4.43
CA GLU A 59 1.32 -7.97 5.35
C GLU A 59 1.56 -6.96 6.48
N ILE A 60 1.60 -5.66 6.18
CA ILE A 60 1.74 -4.59 7.20
C ILE A 60 0.57 -4.59 8.18
N GLU A 61 -0.65 -4.79 7.68
CA GLU A 61 -1.85 -4.89 8.52
C GLU A 61 -1.84 -6.17 9.36
N GLY A 62 -1.31 -7.28 8.82
CA GLY A 62 -1.07 -8.53 9.54
C GLY A 62 -0.13 -8.33 10.73
N TYR A 63 1.04 -7.71 10.51
CA TYR A 63 1.97 -7.38 11.60
C TYR A 63 1.35 -6.48 12.67
N ARG A 64 0.36 -5.65 12.32
CA ARG A 64 -0.38 -4.82 13.28
C ARG A 64 -1.31 -5.66 14.18
N ALA A 65 -1.79 -6.81 13.71
CA ALA A 65 -2.63 -7.70 14.50
C ALA A 65 -1.81 -8.53 15.50
N ASP A 66 -0.57 -8.86 15.14
CA ASP A 66 0.36 -9.63 15.98
C ASP A 66 1.04 -8.77 17.08
N ILE A 67 1.08 -7.44 16.89
CA ILE A 67 1.54 -6.44 17.85
C ILE A 67 0.38 -5.86 18.67
#